data_AF-A0A9N9KG16-F1
#
_entry.id   AF-A0A9N9KG16-F1
#
_cell.length_a   1.000
_cell.length_b   1.000
_cell.length_c   1.000
_cell.angle_alpha   90.00
_cell.angle_beta   90.00
_cell.angle_gamma   90.00
#
_symmetry.space_group_name_H-M   'P 1'
#
loop_
_entity.id
_entity.type
_entity.pdbx_description
1 polymer ?
#
loop_
_entity_poly.entity_id
_entity_poly.type
_entity_poly.pdbx_seq_one_letter_code
_entity_poly.pdbx_strand_id
1 'polypeptide(L)'
;IMEVITNTLEKNDLEPQFINEVILVGGASRIPKLQSKLRELFINQSTIIRQDFEPDEVVAYGCAFQGTLLASIDDEIINNSIKTISSSHLSKPIGVINAKKEFVTIIPENTPLPVR
;
A
#
# COMPACT_ATOMS: atom_id res chain seq x y z
N ILE A 1 -8.64 5.00 16.93
CA ILE A 1 -7.89 5.18 15.66
C ILE A 1 -6.40 4.95 15.89
N MET A 2 -5.70 5.72 16.72
CA MET A 2 -4.26 5.50 16.97
C MET A 2 -3.95 4.09 17.46
N GLU A 3 -4.72 3.56 18.42
CA GLU A 3 -4.60 2.18 18.89
C GLU A 3 -4.77 1.14 17.77
N VAL A 4 -5.69 1.37 16.84
CA VAL A 4 -5.92 0.47 15.70
C VAL A 4 -4.72 0.46 14.77
N ILE A 5 -4.07 1.62 14.58
CA ILE A 5 -2.86 1.74 13.75
C ILE A 5 -1.72 0.96 14.39
N THR A 6 -1.45 1.19 15.68
CA THR A 6 -0.40 0.47 16.42
C THR A 6 -0.62 -1.04 16.40
N ASN A 7 -1.84 -1.50 16.71
CA ASN A 7 -2.17 -2.93 16.67
C ASN A 7 -2.02 -3.54 15.27
N THR A 8 -2.25 -2.75 14.20
CA THR A 8 -2.10 -3.24 12.82
C THR A 8 -0.63 -3.34 12.44
N LEU A 9 0.20 -2.38 12.87
CA LEU A 9 1.65 -2.42 12.67
C LEU A 9 2.27 -3.63 13.39
N GLU A 10 1.90 -3.83 14.67
CA GLU A 10 2.36 -4.98 15.47
C GLU A 10 1.94 -6.32 14.86
N LYS A 11 0.70 -6.44 14.36
CA LYS A 11 0.22 -7.66 13.70
C LYS A 11 0.99 -8.06 12.44
N ASN A 12 1.67 -7.10 11.81
CA ASN A 12 2.43 -7.34 10.59
C ASN A 12 3.95 -7.27 10.83
N ASP A 13 4.39 -7.19 12.09
CA ASP A 13 5.80 -7.00 12.46
C ASP A 13 6.46 -5.81 11.73
N LEU A 14 5.68 -4.74 11.51
CA LEU A 14 6.14 -3.52 10.83
C LEU A 14 6.32 -2.36 11.80
N GLU A 15 7.44 -1.67 11.68
CA GLU A 15 7.66 -0.40 12.37
C GLU A 15 7.15 0.78 11.52
N PRO A 16 6.68 1.89 12.13
CA PRO A 16 6.20 3.07 11.40
C PRO A 16 7.16 3.61 10.33
N GLN A 17 8.47 3.40 10.52
CA GLN A 17 9.52 3.84 9.61
C GLN A 17 9.56 3.12 8.26
N PHE A 18 9.02 1.90 8.19
CA PHE A 18 8.94 1.13 6.95
C PHE A 18 7.73 1.51 6.08
N ILE A 19 6.86 2.39 6.58
CA ILE A 19 5.71 2.88 5.80
C ILE A 19 6.18 3.97 4.84
N ASN A 20 6.05 3.73 3.54
CA ASN A 20 6.44 4.68 2.51
C ASN A 20 5.40 5.80 2.34
N GLU A 21 4.11 5.45 2.35
CA GLU A 21 3.03 6.39 2.06
C GLU A 21 1.84 6.15 2.96
N VAL A 22 1.18 7.24 3.36
CA VAL A 22 -0.07 7.22 4.13
C VAL A 22 -1.13 7.98 3.34
N ILE A 23 -2.19 7.29 2.96
CA ILE A 23 -3.33 7.87 2.25
C ILE A 23 -4.46 8.10 3.24
N LEU A 24 -4.95 9.33 3.31
CA LEU A 24 -6.05 9.72 4.18
C LEU A 24 -7.38 9.62 3.42
N VAL A 25 -8.30 8.78 3.92
CA VAL A 25 -9.58 8.48 3.27
C VAL A 25 -10.75 8.74 4.22
N GLY A 26 -11.84 9.30 3.69
CA GLY A 26 -13.09 9.60 4.38
C GLY A 26 -13.10 10.93 5.15
N GLY A 27 -14.28 11.50 5.38
CA GLY A 27 -14.43 12.86 5.94
C GLY A 27 -13.82 13.08 7.32
N ALA A 28 -13.73 12.04 8.18
CA ALA A 28 -13.07 12.12 9.48
C ALA A 28 -11.55 12.39 9.37
N SER A 29 -10.95 12.10 8.21
CA SER A 29 -9.54 12.37 7.94
C SER A 29 -9.21 13.86 7.79
N ARG A 30 -10.23 14.73 7.65
CA ARG A 30 -10.09 16.19 7.62
C ARG A 30 -9.81 16.82 8.99
N ILE A 31 -9.97 16.07 10.08
CA ILE A 31 -9.76 16.58 11.43
C ILE A 31 -8.28 16.99 11.61
N PRO A 32 -7.95 18.28 11.81
CA PRO A 32 -6.56 18.72 11.85
C PRO A 32 -5.75 18.06 12.97
N LYS A 33 -6.38 17.86 14.14
CA LYS A 33 -5.75 17.19 15.29
C LYS A 33 -5.38 15.73 15.00
N LEU A 34 -6.16 15.05 14.15
CA LEU A 34 -5.85 13.69 13.72
C LEU A 34 -4.66 13.69 12.77
N GLN A 35 -4.65 14.60 11.79
CA GLN A 35 -3.54 14.74 10.85
C GLN A 35 -2.22 15.07 11.55
N SER A 36 -2.23 15.97 12.54
CA SER A 36 -1.04 16.28 13.35
C SER A 36 -0.53 15.05 14.09
N LYS A 37 -1.41 14.28 14.73
CA LYS A 37 -1.02 13.04 15.43
C LYS A 37 -0.47 11.96 14.49
N LEU A 38 -1.03 11.85 13.29
CA LEU A 38 -0.51 10.92 12.28
C LEU A 38 0.86 11.37 11.76
N ARG A 39 1.03 12.69 11.53
CA ARG A 39 2.35 13.27 11.21
C ARG A 39 3.36 13.00 12.31
N GLU A 40 2.96 13.09 13.58
CA GLU A 40 3.81 12.78 14.75
C GLU A 40 4.19 11.29 14.83
N LEU A 41 3.28 10.39 14.50
CA LEU A 41 3.53 8.94 14.52
C LEU A 41 4.46 8.51 13.38
N PHE A 42 4.29 9.10 12.21
CA PHE A 42 5.06 8.79 11.00
C PHE A 42 6.15 9.84 10.73
N ILE A 43 6.70 10.49 11.77
CA ILE A 43 7.85 11.41 11.66
C ILE A 43 9.05 10.60 11.19
N ASN A 44 9.23 10.50 9.88
CA ASN A 44 10.48 10.14 9.23
C ASN A 44 10.50 10.80 7.84
N GLN A 45 11.68 11.17 7.36
CA GLN A 45 11.88 11.84 6.06
C GLN A 45 11.38 11.03 4.86
N SER A 46 11.12 9.73 5.03
CA SER A 46 10.72 8.81 3.97
C SER A 46 9.20 8.63 3.81
N THR A 47 8.39 8.98 4.82
CA THR A 47 6.95 8.70 4.78
C THR A 47 6.18 9.89 4.23
N ILE A 48 5.51 9.70 3.09
CA ILE A 48 4.71 10.73 2.42
C ILE A 48 3.25 10.59 2.83
N ILE A 49 2.71 11.59 3.53
CA ILE A 49 1.26 11.68 3.74
C ILE A 49 0.63 12.34 2.51
N ARG A 50 -0.12 11.55 1.74
CA ARG A 50 -0.78 11.95 0.51
C ARG A 50 -1.98 12.85 0.80
N GLN A 51 -2.04 13.99 0.12
CA GLN A 51 -3.12 14.99 0.19
C GLN A 51 -3.58 15.45 -1.20
N ASP A 52 -3.09 14.77 -2.23
CA ASP A 52 -3.36 14.98 -3.66
C ASP A 52 -4.72 14.45 -4.10
N PHE A 53 -5.41 13.70 -3.23
CA PHE A 53 -6.73 13.14 -3.49
C PHE A 53 -7.77 13.74 -2.55
N GLU A 54 -8.99 13.91 -3.06
CA GLU A 54 -10.16 14.28 -2.28
C GLU A 54 -10.61 13.08 -1.42
N PRO A 55 -10.47 13.13 -0.07
CA PRO A 55 -10.69 11.96 0.79
C PRO A 55 -12.09 11.37 0.72
N ASP A 56 -13.09 12.17 0.37
CA ASP A 56 -14.49 11.75 0.27
C ASP A 56 -14.80 11.04 -1.07
N GLU A 57 -13.98 11.28 -2.10
CA GLU A 57 -14.21 10.78 -3.46
C GLU A 57 -13.30 9.61 -3.84
N VAL A 58 -12.12 9.49 -3.23
CA VAL A 58 -11.09 8.50 -3.60
C VAL A 58 -11.60 7.05 -3.57
N VAL A 59 -12.52 6.72 -2.65
CA VAL A 59 -13.15 5.40 -2.58
C VAL A 59 -14.07 5.17 -3.78
N ALA A 60 -14.96 6.13 -4.07
CA ALA A 60 -15.88 6.03 -5.19
C ALA A 60 -15.13 5.98 -6.53
N TYR A 61 -14.07 6.77 -6.66
CA TYR A 61 -13.19 6.76 -7.82
C TYR A 61 -12.53 5.38 -8.02
N GLY A 62 -11.94 4.81 -6.96
CA GLY A 62 -11.33 3.48 -7.00
C GLY A 62 -12.34 2.40 -7.38
N CYS A 63 -13.55 2.45 -6.82
CA CYS A 63 -14.64 1.53 -7.16
C CYS A 63 -15.08 1.67 -8.63
N ALA A 64 -15.25 2.90 -9.13
CA ALA A 64 -15.66 3.15 -10.51
C ALA A 64 -14.58 2.72 -11.51
N PHE A 65 -13.31 2.98 -11.18
CA PHE A 65 -12.17 2.55 -11.99
C PHE A 65 -12.09 1.01 -12.06
N GLN A 66 -12.19 0.33 -10.92
CA GLN A 66 -12.21 -1.13 -10.88
C GLN A 66 -13.43 -1.69 -11.62
N GLY A 67 -14.60 -1.08 -11.47
CA GLY A 67 -15.81 -1.47 -12.20
C GLY A 67 -15.66 -1.32 -13.71
N THR A 68 -14.97 -0.29 -14.18
CA THR A 68 -14.67 -0.09 -15.60
C THR A 68 -13.76 -1.19 -16.15
N LEU A 69 -12.77 -1.64 -15.38
CA LEU A 69 -11.89 -2.76 -15.78
C LEU A 69 -12.64 -4.10 -15.85
N LEU A 70 -13.63 -4.29 -14.98
CA LEU A 70 -14.44 -5.50 -14.94
C LEU A 70 -15.63 -5.48 -15.90
N ALA A 71 -16.01 -4.32 -16.44
CA ALA A 71 -17.20 -4.15 -17.28
C ALA A 71 -17.20 -4.99 -18.57
N SER A 72 -16.01 -5.41 -19.03
CA SER A 72 -15.85 -6.26 -20.23
C SER A 72 -15.58 -7.74 -19.90
N ILE A 73 -15.71 -8.16 -18.64
CA ILE A 73 -15.43 -9.51 -18.18
C ILE A 73 -16.76 -10.19 -17.83
N ASP A 74 -16.94 -11.44 -18.25
CA ASP A 74 -18.15 -12.22 -17.91
C ASP A 74 -18.25 -12.44 -16.39
N ASP A 75 -19.47 -12.32 -15.87
CA ASP A 75 -19.77 -12.46 -14.43
C ASP A 75 -19.31 -13.80 -13.86
N GLU A 76 -19.33 -14.88 -14.66
CA GLU A 76 -18.87 -16.20 -14.24
C GLU A 76 -17.35 -16.23 -13.98
N ILE A 77 -16.58 -15.50 -14.80
CA ILE A 77 -15.12 -15.36 -14.62
C ILE A 77 -14.83 -14.52 -13.38
N ILE A 78 -15.55 -13.40 -13.21
CA ILE A 78 -15.42 -12.54 -12.02
C ILE A 78 -15.69 -13.36 -10.75
N ASN A 79 -16.82 -14.07 -10.69
CA ASN A 79 -17.21 -14.86 -9.52
C ASN A 79 -16.21 -15.98 -9.18
N ASN A 80 -15.60 -16.60 -10.19
CA ASN A 80 -14.57 -17.62 -9.98
C ASN A 80 -13.21 -17.03 -9.56
N SER A 81 -12.88 -15.81 -9.99
CA SER A 81 -11.60 -15.14 -9.70
C SER A 81 -11.49 -14.53 -8.29
N ILE A 82 -12.62 -14.31 -7.60
CA ILE A 82 -12.65 -13.78 -6.22
C ILE A 82 -12.08 -14.81 -5.21
N LYS A 83 -11.98 -16.09 -5.58
CA LYS A 83 -11.39 -17.15 -4.75
C LYS A 83 -9.86 -17.14 -4.84
N THR A 84 -9.25 -16.33 -3.98
CA THR A 84 -7.87 -16.47 -3.48
C THR A 84 -6.78 -16.49 -4.55
N ILE A 85 -6.33 -15.31 -4.97
CA ILE A 85 -5.03 -15.14 -5.62
C ILE A 85 -3.96 -15.14 -4.51
N SER A 86 -3.55 -16.32 -4.05
CA SER A 86 -2.35 -16.44 -3.19
C SER A 86 -1.14 -16.61 -4.10
N SER A 87 -0.46 -15.50 -4.39
CA SER A 87 0.84 -15.52 -5.07
C SER A 87 1.94 -15.69 -4.04
N SER A 88 2.92 -16.55 -4.32
CA SER A 88 4.12 -16.65 -3.49
C SER A 88 4.95 -15.37 -3.64
N HIS A 89 5.46 -14.85 -2.53
CA HIS A 89 6.26 -13.61 -2.50
C HIS A 89 7.76 -13.90 -2.35
N LEU A 90 8.59 -13.02 -2.88
CA LEU A 90 10.04 -13.09 -2.76
C LEU A 90 10.50 -12.83 -1.30
N SER A 91 11.27 -13.73 -0.70
CA SER A 91 11.75 -13.52 0.69
C SER A 91 12.96 -12.58 0.81
N LYS A 92 13.66 -12.31 -0.30
CA LYS A 92 14.85 -11.46 -0.36
C LYS A 92 14.88 -10.71 -1.70
N PRO A 93 15.49 -9.52 -1.77
CA PRO A 93 15.59 -8.77 -3.02
C PRO A 93 16.55 -9.45 -4.02
N ILE A 94 16.27 -9.30 -5.32
CA ILE A 94 17.16 -9.74 -6.41
C ILE A 94 17.75 -8.50 -7.07
N GLY A 95 19.05 -8.55 -7.39
CA GLY A 95 19.78 -7.40 -7.89
C GLY A 95 21.12 -7.78 -8.52
N VAL A 96 21.83 -6.77 -9.01
CA VAL A 96 23.17 -6.92 -9.60
C VAL A 96 24.20 -6.18 -8.76
N ILE A 97 25.45 -6.62 -8.85
CA ILE A 97 26.57 -5.94 -8.20
C ILE A 97 27.18 -4.95 -9.20
N ASN A 98 27.27 -3.68 -8.81
CA ASN A 98 27.87 -2.65 -9.66
C ASN A 98 29.41 -2.71 -9.65
N ALA A 99 30.07 -1.88 -10.48
CA ALA A 99 31.53 -1.81 -10.55
C ALA A 99 32.20 -1.37 -9.23
N LYS A 100 31.45 -0.72 -8.33
CA LYS A 100 31.89 -0.33 -6.98
C LYS A 100 31.67 -1.42 -5.93
N LYS A 101 31.24 -2.62 -6.34
CA LYS A 101 30.86 -3.75 -5.47
C LYS A 101 29.66 -3.49 -4.57
N GLU A 102 28.79 -2.55 -4.93
CA GLU A 102 27.54 -2.28 -4.22
C GLU A 102 26.40 -3.10 -4.85
N PHE A 103 25.54 -3.68 -4.02
CA PHE A 103 24.36 -4.41 -4.47
C PHE A 103 23.26 -3.42 -4.86
N VAL A 104 22.85 -3.45 -6.13
CA VAL A 104 21.76 -2.64 -6.66
C VAL A 104 20.55 -3.54 -6.81
N THR A 105 19.54 -3.31 -5.97
CA THR A 105 18.26 -4.01 -6.02
C THR A 105 17.53 -3.71 -7.32
N ILE A 106 17.18 -4.76 -8.07
CA ILE A 106 16.33 -4.67 -9.27
C ILE A 106 14.89 -5.05 -8.91
N ILE A 107 14.73 -6.14 -8.17
CA ILE A 107 13.44 -6.65 -7.71
C ILE A 107 13.41 -6.58 -6.18
N PRO A 108 12.50 -5.79 -5.58
CA PRO A 108 12.37 -5.68 -4.13
C PRO A 108 11.97 -7.00 -3.46
N GLU A 109 12.25 -7.10 -2.16
CA GLU A 109 11.66 -8.14 -1.33
C GLU A 109 10.13 -8.01 -1.26
N ASN A 110 9.46 -9.10 -0.89
CA ASN A 110 8.00 -9.23 -0.84
C ASN A 110 7.28 -8.99 -2.18
N THR A 111 8.01 -8.97 -3.29
CA THR A 111 7.41 -8.87 -4.63
C THR A 111 6.66 -10.16 -4.97
N PRO A 112 5.37 -10.11 -5.39
CA PRO A 112 4.61 -11.30 -5.78
C PRO A 112 5.16 -11.92 -7.07
N LEU A 113 5.20 -13.25 -7.12
CA LEU A 113 5.53 -14.02 -8.32
C LEU A 113 4.28 -14.25 -9.18
N PRO A 114 4.37 -14.24 -10.52
CA PRO A 114 5.56 -14.02 -11.34
C PRO A 114 5.94 -12.53 -11.50
N VAL A 115 7.24 -12.23 -11.49
CA VAL A 115 7.81 -10.88 -11.69
C VAL A 115 8.89 -10.93 -12.78
N ARG A 116 9.05 -9.85 -13.55
CA ARG A 116 10.07 -9.71 -14.60
C ARG A 116 10.81 -8.39 -14.50
#